data_AF-A0A924UF79-F1
#
_entry.id   AF-A0A924UF79-F1
#
_cell.length_a   1.000
_cell.length_b   1.000
_cell.length_c   1.000
_cell.angle_alpha   90.00
_cell.angle_beta   90.00
_cell.angle_gamma   90.00
#
_symmetry.space_group_name_H-M   'P 1'
#
loop_
_entity.id
_entity.type
_entity.pdbx_description
1 polymer ?
#
loop_
_entity_poly.entity_id
_entity_poly.type
_entity_poly.pdbx_seq_one_letter_code
_entity_poly.pdbx_strand_id
1 'polypeptide(L)'
;TIPDHAGYPDGMTEDSAGTLHVGRWDGARISRWSPDGTPLANLSIPARNVTWLSFGGATFRDVIVTTASLFPGQPDDLATTWNGDLIGFSSEVPGLTEPTLAPDWNG
;
A
#
# COMPACT_ATOMS: atom_id res chain seq x y z
N THR A 1 2.57 -16.31 11.88
CA THR A 1 3.38 -16.36 10.64
C THR A 1 2.48 -16.04 9.47
N ILE A 2 2.94 -15.24 8.50
CA ILE A 2 2.16 -14.92 7.30
C ILE A 2 2.29 -16.11 6.33
N PRO A 3 1.18 -16.59 5.70
CA PRO A 3 1.27 -17.70 4.74
C PRO A 3 2.18 -17.37 3.55
N ASP A 4 2.92 -18.35 3.02
CA ASP A 4 3.88 -18.15 1.92
C ASP A 4 3.26 -17.57 0.64
N HIS A 5 1.96 -17.78 0.43
CA HIS A 5 1.20 -17.26 -0.72
C HIS A 5 0.56 -15.88 -0.45
N ALA A 6 0.90 -15.22 0.66
CA ALA A 6 0.37 -13.90 1.01
C ALA A 6 1.07 -12.75 0.26
N GLY A 7 2.22 -13.01 -0.36
CA GLY A 7 3.16 -12.01 -0.84
C GLY A 7 4.06 -11.47 0.27
N TYR A 8 5.05 -10.68 -0.12
CA TYR A 8 6.04 -10.10 0.78
C TYR A 8 5.62 -8.70 1.24
N PRO A 9 5.77 -8.34 2.53
CA PRO A 9 5.54 -6.98 2.97
C PRO A 9 6.54 -6.03 2.28
N ASP A 10 6.02 -4.95 1.71
CA ASP A 10 6.82 -3.86 1.15
C ASP A 10 6.58 -2.60 2.01
N GLY A 11 5.99 -1.56 1.44
CA GLY A 11 5.62 -0.33 2.14
C GLY A 11 4.45 -0.46 3.11
N MET A 12 4.44 0.43 4.11
CA MET A 12 3.38 0.49 5.11
C MET A 12 3.04 1.92 5.54
N THR A 13 1.80 2.12 5.99
CA THR A 13 1.33 3.36 6.63
C THR A 13 0.21 3.05 7.61
N GLU A 14 -0.09 3.98 8.51
CA GLU A 14 -1.15 3.89 9.52
C GLU A 14 -2.24 4.92 9.22
N ASP A 15 -3.51 4.56 9.40
CA ASP A 15 -4.62 5.52 9.35
C ASP A 15 -4.93 6.13 10.73
N SER A 16 -5.83 7.11 10.78
CA SER A 16 -6.17 7.81 12.03
C SER A 16 -6.87 6.93 13.08
N ALA A 17 -7.31 5.73 12.73
CA ALA A 17 -7.88 4.76 13.68
C ALA A 17 -6.82 3.79 14.24
N GLY A 18 -5.57 3.94 13.80
CA GLY A 18 -4.45 3.09 14.14
C GLY A 18 -4.40 1.77 13.38
N THR A 19 -5.11 1.68 12.25
CA THR A 19 -5.01 0.50 11.39
C THR A 19 -3.74 0.59 10.58
N LEU A 20 -2.89 -0.44 10.67
CA LEU A 20 -1.69 -0.58 9.84
C LEU A 20 -2.07 -1.18 8.49
N HIS A 21 -1.74 -0.48 7.41
CA HIS A 21 -1.89 -0.89 6.02
C HIS A 21 -0.51 -1.27 5.47
N VAL A 22 -0.37 -2.48 4.92
CA VAL A 22 0.90 -2.98 4.38
C VAL A 22 0.70 -3.49 2.96
N GLY A 23 1.39 -2.87 2.00
CA GLY A 23 1.46 -3.33 0.60
C GLY A 23 2.12 -4.71 0.51
N ARG A 24 1.63 -5.54 -0.40
CA ARG A 24 2.15 -6.89 -0.60
C ARG A 24 2.70 -7.07 -2.02
N TRP A 25 4.02 -7.15 -2.12
CA TRP A 25 4.69 -7.61 -3.34
C TRP A 25 4.31 -9.06 -3.63
N ASP A 26 4.02 -9.39 -4.88
CA ASP A 26 3.51 -10.71 -5.29
C ASP A 26 2.25 -11.17 -4.51
N GLY A 27 1.46 -10.20 -4.02
CA GLY A 27 0.34 -10.45 -3.11
C GLY A 27 -1.01 -9.95 -3.61
N ALA A 28 -1.05 -9.09 -4.62
CA ALA A 28 -2.27 -8.48 -5.18
C ALA A 28 -3.21 -7.83 -4.15
N ARG A 29 -2.65 -7.30 -3.05
CA ARG A 29 -3.42 -6.81 -1.92
C ARG A 29 -2.65 -5.83 -1.05
N ILE A 30 -3.42 -5.16 -0.20
CA ILE A 30 -2.93 -4.53 1.02
C ILE A 30 -3.48 -5.33 2.19
N SER A 31 -2.61 -5.79 3.06
CA SER A 31 -3.03 -6.41 4.33
C SER A 31 -3.26 -5.34 5.38
N ARG A 32 -4.31 -5.50 6.18
CA ARG A 32 -4.69 -4.56 7.24
C ARG A 32 -4.65 -5.22 8.60
N TRP A 33 -4.22 -4.46 9.60
CA TRP A 33 -4.06 -4.94 10.97
C TRP A 33 -4.58 -3.89 11.93
N SER A 34 -5.40 -4.29 12.89
CA SER A 34 -5.85 -3.40 13.97
C SER A 34 -4.68 -2.99 14.87
N PRO A 35 -4.87 -1.96 15.73
CA PRO A 35 -3.82 -1.49 16.64
C PRO A 35 -3.26 -2.57 17.59
N ASP A 36 -4.05 -3.60 17.89
CA ASP A 36 -3.64 -4.73 18.74
C ASP A 36 -2.95 -5.87 17.95
N GLY A 37 -2.76 -5.70 16.64
CA GLY A 37 -2.15 -6.68 15.76
C GLY A 37 -3.09 -7.76 15.22
N THR A 38 -4.41 -7.65 15.45
CA THR A 38 -5.39 -8.58 14.87
C THR A 38 -5.49 -8.36 13.34
N PRO A 39 -5.44 -9.42 12.51
CA PRO A 39 -5.65 -9.27 11.08
C PRO A 39 -7.07 -8.80 10.76
N LEU A 40 -7.19 -7.80 9.90
CA LEU A 40 -8.45 -7.31 9.35
C LEU A 40 -8.62 -7.80 7.89
N ALA A 41 -9.79 -7.56 7.31
CA ALA A 41 -10.03 -7.89 5.91
C ALA A 41 -9.03 -7.16 4.99
N ASN A 42 -8.43 -7.87 4.03
CA ASN A 42 -7.50 -7.26 3.06
C ASN A 42 -8.23 -6.32 2.10
N LEU A 43 -7.51 -5.37 1.51
CA LEU A 43 -7.95 -4.64 0.33
C LEU A 43 -7.37 -5.31 -0.91
N SER A 44 -8.23 -5.81 -1.81
CA SER A 44 -7.80 -6.37 -3.09
C SER A 44 -7.39 -5.25 -4.05
N ILE A 45 -6.22 -5.38 -4.65
CA ILE A 45 -5.69 -4.41 -5.62
C ILE A 45 -5.49 -5.14 -6.95
N PRO A 46 -5.95 -4.60 -8.09
CA PRO A 46 -5.81 -5.22 -9.40
C PRO A 46 -4.38 -5.08 -9.97
N ALA A 47 -3.37 -5.30 -9.13
CA ALA A 47 -1.95 -5.30 -9.47
C ALA A 47 -1.23 -6.28 -8.54
N ARG A 48 -0.45 -7.21 -9.10
CA ARG A 48 0.27 -8.26 -8.38
C ARG A 48 1.27 -7.68 -7.36
N ASN A 49 2.05 -6.68 -7.77
CA ASN A 49 3.14 -6.11 -6.98
C ASN A 49 2.71 -4.77 -6.36
N VAL A 50 2.05 -4.82 -5.22
CA VAL A 50 1.67 -3.62 -4.47
C VAL A 50 2.84 -3.18 -3.60
N THR A 51 3.35 -1.97 -3.82
CA THR A 51 4.57 -1.49 -3.16
C THR A 51 4.29 -0.55 -2.00
N TRP A 52 3.34 0.38 -2.11
CA TRP A 52 3.06 1.35 -1.04
C TRP A 52 1.61 1.85 -1.10
N LEU A 53 1.14 2.42 0.02
CA LEU A 53 -0.11 3.19 0.12
C LEU A 53 0.16 4.49 0.89
N SER A 54 -0.37 5.62 0.40
CA SER A 54 -0.30 6.89 1.12
C SER A 54 -1.64 7.61 1.08
N PHE A 55 -1.93 8.34 2.17
CA PHE A 55 -3.11 9.18 2.32
C PHE A 55 -2.78 10.63 2.01
N GLY A 56 -3.71 11.33 1.36
CA GLY A 56 -3.57 12.73 1.01
C GLY A 56 -4.92 13.40 0.76
N GLY A 57 -4.86 14.52 0.03
CA GLY A 57 -6.03 15.40 -0.15
C GLY A 57 -6.34 16.23 1.10
N ALA A 58 -7.27 17.16 0.96
CA ALA A 58 -7.57 18.14 2.02
C ALA A 58 -8.12 17.50 3.31
N THR A 59 -8.70 16.31 3.21
CA THR A 59 -9.26 15.57 4.34
C THR A 59 -8.46 14.32 4.70
N PHE A 60 -7.29 14.10 4.09
CA PHE A 60 -6.49 12.86 4.23
C PHE A 60 -7.27 11.59 3.86
N ARG A 61 -8.25 11.67 2.96
CA ARG A 61 -9.08 10.53 2.54
C ARG A 61 -8.76 10.04 1.14
N ASP A 62 -8.00 10.79 0.38
CA ASP A 62 -7.58 10.38 -0.96
C ASP A 62 -6.40 9.44 -0.78
N VAL A 63 -6.56 8.21 -1.27
CA VAL A 63 -5.53 7.18 -1.17
C VAL A 63 -4.90 6.98 -2.53
N ILE A 64 -3.57 6.99 -2.57
CA ILE A 64 -2.80 6.55 -3.72
C ILE A 64 -2.02 5.30 -3.34
N VAL A 65 -2.12 4.28 -4.19
CA VAL A 65 -1.36 3.04 -4.10
C VAL A 65 -0.34 3.02 -5.23
N THR A 66 0.91 2.79 -4.89
CA THR A 66 1.97 2.54 -5.86
C THR A 66 2.09 1.05 -6.12
N THR A 67 2.39 0.70 -7.36
CA THR A 67 2.60 -0.67 -7.79
C THR A 67 3.84 -0.76 -8.67
N ALA A 68 4.27 -1.97 -9.02
CA ALA A 68 5.44 -2.18 -9.87
C ALA A 68 5.18 -3.20 -10.98
N SER A 69 5.65 -2.88 -12.19
CA SER A 69 5.89 -3.89 -13.22
C SER A 69 7.15 -4.70 -12.86
N LEU A 70 7.28 -5.90 -13.41
CA LEU A 70 8.52 -6.65 -13.29
C LEU A 70 9.63 -6.06 -14.18
N PHE A 71 10.88 -6.45 -13.89
CA PHE A 71 12.03 -6.06 -14.70
C PHE A 71 11.91 -6.56 -16.16
N PRO A 72 12.54 -5.86 -17.13
CA PRO A 72 12.61 -6.33 -18.51
C PRO A 72 13.04 -7.80 -18.60
N GLY A 73 12.25 -8.61 -19.33
CA GLY A 73 12.52 -10.04 -19.54
C GLY A 73 11.88 -10.99 -18.53
N GLN A 74 11.19 -10.48 -17.50
CA GLN A 74 10.31 -11.32 -16.68
C GLN A 74 8.90 -11.35 -17.27
N PRO A 75 8.23 -12.51 -17.27
CA PRO A 75 6.84 -12.60 -17.72
C PRO A 75 5.97 -11.80 -16.75
N ASP A 76 5.54 -10.63 -17.18
CA ASP A 76 4.57 -9.82 -16.48
C ASP A 76 3.23 -9.96 -17.22
N ASP A 77 2.17 -10.28 -16.49
CA ASP A 77 0.81 -10.30 -17.03
C ASP A 77 0.27 -8.86 -17.08
N LEU A 78 0.99 -7.99 -17.79
CA LEU A 78 0.64 -6.59 -18.04
C LEU A 78 -0.69 -6.46 -18.81
N ALA A 79 -1.14 -7.56 -19.43
CA ALA A 79 -2.36 -7.56 -20.22
C ALA A 79 -3.63 -7.51 -19.35
N THR A 80 -3.55 -7.82 -18.04
CA THR A 80 -4.72 -7.93 -17.18
C THR A 80 -4.63 -7.21 -15.83
N THR A 81 -3.53 -6.52 -15.53
CA THR A 81 -3.28 -5.89 -14.22
C THR A 81 -2.64 -4.51 -14.34
N TRP A 82 -2.96 -3.62 -13.39
CA TRP A 82 -2.39 -2.27 -13.22
C TRP A 82 -0.97 -2.31 -12.63
N ASN A 83 -0.15 -3.30 -13.03
CA ASN A 83 1.23 -3.46 -12.56
C ASN A 83 2.11 -2.31 -13.08
N GLY A 84 2.61 -1.47 -12.19
CA GLY A 84 3.43 -0.30 -12.51
C GLY A 84 2.64 1.01 -12.55
N ASP A 85 1.31 0.95 -12.46
CA ASP A 85 0.45 2.13 -12.41
C ASP A 85 0.27 2.65 -10.98
N LEU A 86 -0.23 3.88 -10.88
CA LEU A 86 -0.79 4.44 -9.65
C LEU A 86 -2.29 4.20 -9.59
N ILE A 87 -2.78 3.73 -8.44
CA ILE A 87 -4.20 3.40 -8.24
C ILE A 87 -4.76 4.31 -7.15
N GLY A 88 -5.82 5.04 -7.48
CA GLY A 88 -6.48 5.97 -6.57
C GLY A 88 -7.83 5.49 -6.08
N PHE A 89 -8.14 5.69 -4.80
CA PHE A 89 -9.49 5.50 -4.23
C PHE A 89 -9.69 6.38 -2.99
N SER A 90 -10.92 6.40 -2.44
CA SER A 90 -11.23 7.16 -1.22
C SER A 90 -11.39 6.24 -0.01
N SER A 91 -10.84 6.64 1.13
CA SER A 91 -10.92 5.92 2.40
C SER A 91 -11.98 6.49 3.34
N GLU A 92 -12.72 5.58 3.99
CA GLU A 92 -13.66 5.91 5.08
C GLU A 92 -12.97 6.33 6.38
N VAL A 93 -11.69 6.02 6.54
CA VAL A 93 -10.85 6.49 7.66
C VAL A 93 -9.75 7.38 7.08
N PRO A 94 -9.59 8.63 7.56
CA PRO A 94 -8.54 9.49 7.06
C PRO A 94 -7.17 8.97 7.51
N GLY A 95 -6.12 9.32 6.76
CA GLY A 95 -4.74 9.13 7.18
C GLY A 95 -4.31 10.09 8.28
N LEU A 96 -3.02 10.02 8.58
CA LEU A 96 -2.33 10.94 9.49
C LEU A 96 -1.60 12.03 8.69
N THR A 97 -1.32 13.16 9.35
CA THR A 97 -0.43 14.18 8.78
C THR A 97 0.98 13.62 8.69
N GLU A 98 1.55 13.62 7.48
CA GLU A 98 2.94 13.21 7.30
C GLU A 98 3.90 14.25 7.91
N PRO A 99 4.96 13.81 8.61
CA PRO A 99 5.96 14.73 9.15
C PRO A 99 6.65 15.48 8.00
N THR A 100 6.81 16.79 8.16
CA THR A 100 7.61 17.57 7.22
C THR A 100 9.08 17.24 7.45
N LEU A 101 9.82 17.01 6.37
CA LEU A 101 11.28 16.91 6.42
C LEU A 101 11.84 18.14 7.14
N ALA A 102 12.68 17.91 8.14
CA ALA A 102 13.29 18.99 8.90
C ALA A 102 14.20 19.83 7.97
N PRO A 103 14.25 21.16 8.10
CA PRO A 103 15.06 22.02 7.23
C PRO A 103 16.56 21.72 7.26
N ASP A 104 17.04 21.02 8.30
CA ASP A 104 18.43 20.61 8.52
C ASP A 104 18.73 19.17 8.10
N TRP A 105 17.79 18.49 7.44
CA TRP A 105 18.02 17.17 6.87
C TRP A 105 19.01 17.25 5.69
N ASN A 106 20.16 16.58 5.81
CA ASN A 106 21.28 16.63 4.86
C ASN A 106 21.41 15.40 3.96
N GLY A 107 20.39 14.54 3.90
CA GLY A 107 20.49 13.21 3.28
C GLY A 107 20.91 12.15 4.28
#